data_AF-A0A0L1KWC7-F1
#
_entry.id   AF-A0A0L1KWC7-F1
#
_cell.length_a   1.000
_cell.length_b   1.000
_cell.length_c   1.000
_cell.angle_alpha   90.00
_cell.angle_beta   90.00
_cell.angle_gamma   90.00
#
_symmetry.space_group_name_H-M   'P 1'
#
loop_
_entity.id
_entity.type
_entity.pdbx_description
1 polymer ?
#
loop_
_entity_poly.entity_id
_entity_poly.type
_entity_poly.pdbx_seq_one_letter_code
_entity_poly.pdbx_strand_id
1 'polypeptide(L)'
;MFSRLLTTATRRMSASSRQIACSTVKGGEPMIITSWGLFKKENYKNAAKSIKDPKLVIAALRKQYYGLTKSQLSKYQTAAKANKQKIDARKAVIKQAEMTTFALFVQRNFAKVAKAINAKGKKTVPLTVKALGKRWSALNKAGKASYVAAAQRIRKAALPKRNIMVAKYSA
;
A
#
# COMPACT_ATOMS: atom_id res chain seq x y z
N MET A 1 -5.30 -40.39 -15.07
CA MET A 1 -5.77 -39.04 -15.44
C MET A 1 -5.85 -38.03 -14.27
N PHE A 2 -5.61 -38.42 -13.01
CA PHE A 2 -5.65 -37.50 -11.85
C PHE A 2 -4.42 -36.59 -11.66
N SER A 3 -3.27 -36.91 -12.27
CA SER A 3 -2.05 -36.10 -12.12
C SER A 3 -2.10 -34.76 -12.85
N ARG A 4 -2.97 -34.62 -13.87
CA ARG A 4 -3.13 -33.37 -14.64
C ARG A 4 -4.02 -32.32 -13.96
N LEU A 5 -4.78 -32.70 -12.93
CA LEU A 5 -5.56 -31.78 -12.09
C LEU A 5 -4.71 -31.07 -11.03
N LEU A 6 -3.56 -31.65 -10.65
CA LEU A 6 -2.65 -31.08 -9.67
C LEU A 6 -1.59 -30.16 -10.30
N THR A 7 -1.34 -30.26 -11.60
CA THR A 7 -0.36 -29.43 -12.33
C THR A 7 -0.95 -28.16 -12.95
N THR A 8 -2.27 -28.06 -13.14
CA THR A 8 -2.96 -26.80 -13.52
C THR A 8 -3.29 -25.92 -12.32
N ALA A 9 -3.09 -26.42 -11.10
CA ALA A 9 -2.80 -25.57 -9.96
C ALA A 9 -1.37 -24.97 -10.07
N THR A 10 -0.97 -24.53 -11.27
CA THR A 10 0.07 -23.51 -11.43
C THR A 10 -0.30 -22.40 -10.47
N ARG A 11 0.47 -22.35 -9.37
CA ARG A 11 0.51 -21.29 -8.37
C ARG A 11 -0.10 -20.03 -8.95
N ARG A 12 -1.39 -19.78 -8.70
CA ARG A 12 -1.94 -18.44 -8.82
C ARG A 12 -1.13 -17.67 -7.79
N MET A 13 -0.02 -17.05 -8.22
CA MET A 13 0.69 -16.11 -7.39
C MET A 13 -0.37 -15.11 -6.97
N SER A 14 -0.85 -15.24 -5.74
CA SER A 14 -1.89 -14.37 -5.22
C SER A 14 -1.33 -12.97 -5.38
N ALA A 15 -1.99 -12.13 -6.17
CA ALA A 15 -1.51 -10.77 -6.39
C ALA A 15 -1.23 -10.14 -5.02
N SER A 16 -0.04 -9.59 -4.86
CA SER A 16 0.35 -9.02 -3.58
C SER A 16 -0.64 -7.91 -3.20
N SER A 17 -0.91 -7.75 -1.90
CA SER A 17 -1.74 -6.66 -1.37
C SER A 17 -1.30 -5.28 -1.90
N ARG A 18 0.01 -5.13 -2.22
CA ARG A 18 0.58 -3.96 -2.87
C ARG A 18 0.07 -3.77 -4.31
N GLN A 19 0.07 -4.82 -5.13
CA GLN A 19 -0.45 -4.76 -6.50
C GLN A 19 -1.94 -4.43 -6.52
N ILE A 20 -2.73 -5.08 -5.65
CA ILE A 20 -4.17 -4.82 -5.53
C ILE A 20 -4.43 -3.39 -5.03
N ALA A 21 -3.59 -2.84 -4.15
CA ALA A 21 -3.74 -1.45 -3.72
C ALA A 21 -3.37 -0.45 -4.82
N CYS A 22 -2.37 -0.74 -5.65
CA CYS A 22 -1.86 0.18 -6.67
C CYS A 22 -2.61 0.12 -8.00
N SER A 23 -3.22 -1.02 -8.35
CA SER A 23 -3.95 -1.22 -9.61
C SER A 23 -5.37 -1.72 -9.33
N THR A 24 -6.33 -1.26 -10.13
CA THR A 24 -7.75 -1.62 -9.96
C THR A 24 -8.10 -3.00 -10.51
N VAL A 25 -7.45 -3.39 -11.62
CA VAL A 25 -7.64 -4.65 -12.36
C VAL A 25 -6.28 -5.30 -12.65
N LYS A 26 -6.23 -6.61 -12.85
CA LYS A 26 -4.99 -7.32 -13.24
C LYS A 26 -4.55 -6.88 -14.63
N GLY A 27 -3.25 -6.64 -14.79
CA GLY A 27 -2.68 -6.05 -16.01
C GLY A 27 -3.02 -4.56 -16.21
N GLY A 28 -3.87 -3.97 -15.37
CA GLY A 28 -4.22 -2.55 -15.44
C GLY A 28 -3.08 -1.64 -15.00
N GLU A 29 -3.05 -0.43 -15.56
CA GLU A 29 -2.04 0.56 -15.25
C GLU A 29 -2.06 0.95 -13.77
N PRO A 30 -0.88 0.97 -13.10
CA PRO A 30 -0.81 1.38 -11.71
C PRO A 30 -1.12 2.88 -11.56
N MET A 31 -1.81 3.21 -10.47
CA MET A 31 -2.04 4.60 -10.09
C MET A 31 -0.70 5.28 -9.74
N ILE A 32 -0.33 6.28 -10.54
CA ILE A 32 0.93 7.02 -10.36
C ILE A 32 0.75 8.10 -9.28
N ILE A 33 1.64 8.08 -8.28
CA ILE A 33 1.59 8.96 -7.10
C ILE A 33 2.53 10.16 -7.17
N THR A 34 3.25 10.34 -8.27
CA THR A 34 4.16 11.47 -8.46
C THR A 34 3.70 12.31 -9.65
N SER A 35 3.78 13.63 -9.50
CA SER A 35 3.46 14.58 -10.57
C SER A 35 4.35 14.38 -11.80
N TRP A 36 5.65 14.15 -11.58
CA TRP A 36 6.59 13.78 -12.65
C TRP A 36 6.18 12.49 -13.36
N GLY A 37 5.79 11.44 -12.62
CA GLY A 37 5.39 10.19 -13.23
C GLY A 37 4.13 10.32 -14.10
N LEU A 38 3.18 11.17 -13.67
CA LEU A 38 1.97 11.46 -14.46
C LEU A 38 2.30 12.25 -15.72
N PHE A 39 3.12 13.30 -15.60
CA PHE A 39 3.61 14.07 -16.75
C PHE A 39 4.34 13.17 -17.74
N LYS A 40 5.26 12.34 -17.25
CA LYS A 40 6.01 11.39 -18.09
C LYS A 40 5.04 10.44 -18.80
N LYS A 41 4.07 9.85 -18.10
CA LYS A 41 3.11 8.93 -18.70
C LYS A 41 2.31 9.58 -19.84
N GLU A 42 1.85 10.81 -19.66
CA GLU A 42 1.06 11.55 -20.65
C GLU A 42 1.90 11.91 -21.90
N ASN A 43 3.18 12.26 -21.70
CA ASN A 43 4.00 12.84 -22.77
C ASN A 43 5.00 11.87 -23.42
N TYR A 44 5.29 10.72 -22.79
CA TYR A 44 6.36 9.81 -23.25
C TYR A 44 6.13 9.26 -24.65
N LYS A 45 4.90 8.81 -24.97
CA LYS A 45 4.60 8.21 -26.28
C LYS A 45 4.83 9.21 -27.42
N ASN A 46 4.55 10.49 -27.20
CA ASN A 46 4.77 11.52 -28.21
C ASN A 46 6.25 11.89 -28.32
N ALA A 47 6.96 12.04 -27.19
CA ALA A 47 8.39 12.32 -27.20
C ALA A 47 9.23 11.16 -27.78
N ALA A 48 8.79 9.92 -27.61
CA ALA A 48 9.46 8.74 -28.15
C ALA A 48 9.28 8.55 -29.68
N LYS A 49 8.41 9.34 -30.34
CA LYS A 49 8.29 9.30 -31.81
C LYS A 49 9.49 9.95 -32.49
N SER A 50 10.00 11.04 -31.92
CA SER A 50 11.10 11.83 -32.48
C SER A 50 12.47 11.41 -31.95
N ILE A 51 12.54 10.82 -30.75
CA ILE A 51 13.80 10.41 -30.12
C ILE A 51 13.76 8.90 -29.87
N LYS A 52 14.66 8.16 -30.54
CA LYS A 52 14.73 6.68 -30.41
C LYS A 52 15.38 6.21 -29.11
N ASP A 53 16.29 6.98 -28.52
CA ASP A 53 16.93 6.64 -27.24
C ASP A 53 16.03 7.03 -26.05
N PRO A 54 15.54 6.05 -25.25
CA PRO A 54 14.72 6.30 -24.06
C PRO A 54 15.38 7.24 -23.04
N LYS A 55 16.70 7.21 -22.89
CA LYS A 55 17.41 8.09 -21.93
C LYS A 55 17.29 9.55 -22.37
N LEU A 56 17.46 9.82 -23.66
CA LEU A 56 17.31 11.16 -24.24
C LEU A 56 15.85 11.62 -24.18
N VAL A 57 14.89 10.73 -24.42
CA VAL A 57 13.44 11.03 -24.22
C VAL A 57 13.19 11.48 -22.78
N ILE A 58 13.66 10.72 -21.80
CA ILE A 58 13.47 11.04 -20.38
C ILE A 58 14.15 12.36 -20.01
N ALA A 59 15.36 12.61 -20.49
CA ALA A 59 16.08 13.86 -20.25
C ALA A 59 15.33 15.07 -20.83
N ALA A 60 14.82 14.96 -22.05
CA ALA A 60 14.02 15.99 -22.69
C ALA A 60 12.72 16.28 -21.92
N LEU A 61 11.97 15.23 -21.56
CA LEU A 61 10.75 15.35 -20.75
C LEU A 61 11.04 16.00 -19.38
N ARG A 62 12.20 15.70 -18.79
CA ARG A 62 12.58 16.26 -17.49
C ARG A 62 12.82 17.77 -17.59
N LYS A 63 13.49 18.23 -18.64
CA LYS A 63 13.65 19.66 -18.93
C LYS A 63 12.28 20.35 -19.11
N GLN A 64 11.39 19.74 -19.90
CA GLN A 64 10.03 20.25 -20.09
C GLN A 64 9.25 20.34 -18.77
N TYR A 65 9.36 19.32 -17.92
CA TYR A 65 8.69 19.29 -16.62
C TYR A 65 9.13 20.42 -15.68
N TYR A 66 10.43 20.71 -15.62
CA TYR A 66 10.94 21.82 -14.81
C TYR A 66 10.61 23.20 -15.38
N GLY A 67 10.36 23.28 -16.69
CA GLY A 67 9.88 24.50 -17.35
C GLY A 67 8.36 24.73 -17.25
N LEU A 68 7.61 23.84 -16.60
CA LEU A 68 6.16 24.00 -16.45
C LEU A 68 5.81 25.21 -15.58
N THR A 69 4.75 25.92 -15.98
CA THR A 69 4.14 26.96 -15.15
C THR A 69 3.52 26.36 -13.88
N LYS A 70 3.33 27.17 -12.84
CA LYS A 70 2.69 26.74 -11.58
C LYS A 70 1.30 26.13 -11.82
N SER A 71 0.52 26.70 -12.75
CA SER A 71 -0.82 26.21 -13.10
C SER A 71 -0.76 24.79 -13.70
N GLN A 72 0.12 24.57 -14.68
CA GLN A 72 0.32 23.25 -15.29
C GLN A 72 0.83 22.22 -14.28
N LEU A 73 1.77 22.62 -13.41
CA LEU A 73 2.30 21.75 -12.36
C LEU A 73 1.22 21.33 -11.35
N SER A 74 0.32 22.25 -10.99
CA SER A 74 -0.78 22.01 -10.04
C SER A 74 -1.73 20.89 -10.51
N LYS A 75 -2.01 20.81 -11.82
CA LYS A 75 -2.80 19.71 -12.42
C LYS A 75 -2.21 18.34 -12.05
N TYR A 76 -0.90 18.18 -12.27
CA TYR A 76 -0.20 16.92 -11.99
C TYR A 76 -0.08 16.63 -10.49
N GLN A 77 0.17 17.64 -9.67
CA GLN A 77 0.24 17.48 -8.21
C GLN A 77 -1.10 17.05 -7.61
N THR A 78 -2.19 17.65 -8.06
CA THR A 78 -3.55 17.32 -7.62
C THR A 78 -3.91 15.88 -7.98
N ALA A 79 -3.66 15.46 -9.22
CA ALA A 79 -3.89 14.09 -9.65
C ALA A 79 -3.03 13.07 -8.89
N ALA A 80 -1.75 13.39 -8.65
CA ALA A 80 -0.84 12.55 -7.87
C ALA A 80 -1.32 12.38 -6.42
N LYS A 81 -1.79 13.46 -5.79
CA LYS A 81 -2.37 13.43 -4.43
C LYS A 81 -3.64 12.59 -4.38
N ALA A 82 -4.54 12.75 -5.34
CA ALA A 82 -5.76 11.96 -5.43
C ALA A 82 -5.45 10.45 -5.61
N ASN A 83 -4.49 10.10 -6.47
CA ASN A 83 -4.04 8.73 -6.64
C ASN A 83 -3.43 8.15 -5.36
N LYS A 84 -2.61 8.93 -4.66
CA LYS A 84 -2.05 8.53 -3.35
C LYS A 84 -3.16 8.25 -2.33
N GLN A 85 -4.14 9.14 -2.21
CA GLN A 85 -5.28 8.95 -1.31
C GLN A 85 -6.08 7.68 -1.63
N LYS A 86 -6.34 7.40 -2.93
CA LYS A 86 -7.01 6.16 -3.36
C LYS A 86 -6.18 4.92 -2.98
N ILE A 87 -4.88 4.94 -3.23
CA ILE A 87 -3.99 3.83 -2.87
C ILE A 87 -3.97 3.62 -1.36
N ASP A 88 -3.84 4.69 -0.58
CA ASP A 88 -3.77 4.62 0.88
C ASP A 88 -5.09 4.13 1.48
N ALA A 89 -6.24 4.54 0.92
CA ALA A 89 -7.55 4.00 1.30
C ALA A 89 -7.65 2.49 1.02
N ARG A 90 -7.21 2.03 -0.16
CA ARG A 90 -7.19 0.59 -0.50
C ARG A 90 -6.26 -0.19 0.45
N LYS A 91 -5.06 0.33 0.73
CA LYS A 91 -4.13 -0.28 1.70
C LYS A 91 -4.74 -0.36 3.11
N ALA A 92 -5.44 0.68 3.53
CA ALA A 92 -6.09 0.70 4.84
C ALA A 92 -7.12 -0.42 4.97
N VAL A 93 -7.97 -0.62 3.95
CA VAL A 93 -8.94 -1.72 3.93
C VAL A 93 -8.24 -3.08 3.99
N ILE A 94 -7.17 -3.29 3.21
CA ILE A 94 -6.44 -4.56 3.24
C ILE A 94 -5.81 -4.80 4.62
N LYS A 95 -5.16 -3.79 5.19
CA LYS A 95 -4.57 -3.86 6.55
C LYS A 95 -5.62 -4.15 7.62
N GLN A 96 -6.83 -3.60 7.49
CA GLN A 96 -7.93 -3.87 8.41
C GLN A 96 -8.50 -5.29 8.24
N ALA A 97 -8.55 -5.81 7.01
CA ALA A 97 -8.98 -7.19 6.74
C ALA A 97 -7.98 -8.23 7.29
N GLU A 98 -6.70 -7.88 7.34
CA GLU A 98 -5.62 -8.69 7.92
C GLU A 98 -5.37 -8.39 9.41
N MET A 99 -6.23 -7.59 10.05
CA MET A 99 -6.04 -7.16 11.43
C MET A 99 -6.04 -8.35 12.40
N THR A 100 -4.89 -8.59 13.02
CA THR A 100 -4.77 -9.54 14.13
C THR A 100 -4.96 -8.84 15.47
N THR A 101 -5.28 -9.61 16.49
CA THR A 101 -5.41 -9.12 17.86
C THR A 101 -4.13 -8.40 18.33
N PHE A 102 -2.96 -9.00 18.10
CA PHE A 102 -1.69 -8.41 18.46
C PHE A 102 -1.38 -7.15 17.64
N ALA A 103 -1.70 -7.14 16.34
CA ALA A 103 -1.52 -5.95 15.50
C ALA A 103 -2.37 -4.76 16.01
N LEU A 104 -3.61 -5.02 16.45
CA LEU A 104 -4.47 -4.00 17.03
C LEU A 104 -3.92 -3.50 18.38
N PHE A 105 -3.42 -4.40 19.22
CA PHE A 105 -2.76 -4.04 20.47
C PHE A 105 -1.55 -3.13 20.23
N VAL A 106 -0.67 -3.51 19.30
CA VAL A 106 0.49 -2.69 18.92
C VAL A 106 0.05 -1.34 18.39
N GLN A 107 -0.91 -1.29 17.46
CA GLN A 107 -1.40 -0.04 16.88
C GLN A 107 -1.90 0.95 17.94
N ARG A 108 -2.65 0.48 18.94
CA ARG A 108 -3.22 1.34 20.00
C ARG A 108 -2.20 1.81 21.03
N ASN A 109 -1.14 1.03 21.26
CA ASN A 109 -0.19 1.28 22.35
C ASN A 109 1.17 1.81 21.87
N PHE A 110 1.46 1.77 20.57
CA PHE A 110 2.77 2.11 20.00
C PHE A 110 3.25 3.50 20.41
N ALA A 111 2.45 4.54 20.18
CA ALA A 111 2.86 5.92 20.48
C ALA A 111 3.16 6.13 21.97
N LYS A 112 2.36 5.52 22.86
CA LYS A 112 2.57 5.61 24.32
C LYS A 112 3.87 4.92 24.75
N VAL A 113 4.16 3.73 24.20
CA VAL A 113 5.39 2.99 24.54
C VAL A 113 6.61 3.62 23.88
N ALA A 114 6.51 4.10 22.65
CA ALA A 114 7.61 4.74 21.94
C ALA A 114 8.10 6.01 22.66
N LYS A 115 7.18 6.80 23.24
CA LYS A 115 7.53 7.98 24.06
C LYS A 115 8.35 7.64 25.31
N ALA A 116 8.15 6.45 25.87
CA ALA A 116 8.85 6.01 27.09
C ALA A 116 10.21 5.35 26.81
N ILE A 117 10.59 5.19 25.54
CA ILE A 117 11.85 4.55 25.17
C ILE A 117 12.90 5.63 24.89
N ASN A 118 13.93 5.63 25.74
CA ASN A 118 15.12 6.47 25.58
C ASN A 118 16.03 5.89 24.49
N ALA A 119 15.58 5.90 23.24
CA ALA A 119 16.38 5.54 22.08
C ALA A 119 16.09 6.50 20.93
N LYS A 120 17.14 6.91 20.21
CA LYS A 120 17.03 7.82 19.05
C LYS A 120 16.98 7.04 17.73
N GLY A 121 16.22 7.58 16.77
CA GLY A 121 16.25 7.16 15.38
C GLY A 121 15.81 5.71 15.16
N LYS A 122 16.59 4.97 14.36
CA LYS A 122 16.21 3.63 13.86
C LYS A 122 16.07 2.57 14.98
N LYS A 123 16.60 2.82 16.18
CA LYS A 123 16.54 1.88 17.32
C LYS A 123 15.20 1.94 18.09
N THR A 124 14.44 3.03 17.99
CA THR A 124 13.20 3.23 18.77
C THR A 124 12.13 2.21 18.41
N VAL A 125 11.91 1.97 17.12
CA VAL A 125 10.86 1.06 16.61
C VAL A 125 11.04 -0.38 17.11
N PRO A 126 12.20 -1.06 16.90
CA PRO A 126 12.37 -2.44 17.35
C PRO A 126 12.27 -2.57 18.88
N LEU A 127 12.80 -1.60 19.64
CA LEU A 127 12.67 -1.59 21.09
C LEU A 127 11.21 -1.42 21.55
N THR A 128 10.45 -0.57 20.87
CA THR A 128 9.01 -0.37 21.14
C THR A 128 8.24 -1.65 20.92
N VAL A 129 8.48 -2.34 19.80
CA VAL A 129 7.82 -3.61 19.50
C VAL A 129 8.20 -4.69 20.51
N LYS A 130 9.47 -4.77 20.93
CA LYS A 130 9.93 -5.70 21.97
C LYS A 130 9.24 -5.44 23.32
N ALA A 131 9.14 -4.18 23.73
CA ALA A 131 8.46 -3.79 24.96
C ALA A 131 6.96 -4.11 24.91
N LEU A 132 6.30 -3.85 23.76
CA LEU A 132 4.91 -4.23 23.53
C LEU A 132 4.72 -5.75 23.55
N GLY A 133 5.65 -6.53 23.00
CA GLY A 133 5.62 -7.99 23.07
C GLY A 133 5.58 -8.50 24.52
N LYS A 134 6.44 -7.96 25.39
CA LYS A 134 6.43 -8.29 26.82
C LYS A 134 5.09 -7.94 27.50
N ARG A 135 4.57 -6.73 27.23
CA ARG A 135 3.27 -6.28 27.76
C ARG A 135 2.11 -7.15 27.27
N TRP A 136 2.17 -7.61 26.02
CA TRP A 136 1.17 -8.51 25.46
C TRP A 136 1.18 -9.88 26.15
N SER A 137 2.36 -10.46 26.39
CA SER A 137 2.47 -11.74 27.10
C SER A 137 1.91 -11.64 28.52
N ALA A 138 2.18 -10.54 29.22
CA ALA A 138 1.71 -10.27 30.58
C ALA A 138 0.21 -9.93 30.69
N LEU A 139 -0.48 -9.64 29.58
CA LEU A 139 -1.93 -9.39 29.63
C LEU A 139 -2.69 -10.64 30.04
N ASN A 140 -3.63 -10.47 30.98
CA ASN A 140 -4.57 -11.51 31.39
C ASN A 140 -5.56 -11.85 30.27
N LYS A 141 -6.33 -12.93 30.47
CA LYS A 141 -7.30 -13.44 29.48
C LYS A 141 -8.35 -12.39 29.11
N ALA A 142 -8.90 -11.67 30.09
CA ALA A 142 -9.90 -10.62 29.88
C ALA A 142 -9.34 -9.46 29.04
N GLY A 143 -8.13 -9.01 29.35
CA GLY A 143 -7.42 -7.98 28.59
C GLY A 143 -7.21 -8.37 27.14
N LYS A 144 -6.75 -9.61 26.87
CA LYS A 144 -6.61 -10.14 25.51
C LYS A 144 -7.95 -10.26 24.79
N ALA A 145 -9.01 -10.72 25.47
CA ALA A 145 -10.35 -10.88 24.89
C ALA A 145 -10.92 -9.56 24.35
N SER A 146 -10.69 -8.43 25.02
CA SER A 146 -11.12 -7.11 24.54
C SER A 146 -10.53 -6.76 23.16
N TYR A 147 -9.24 -7.07 22.93
CA TYR A 147 -8.58 -6.85 21.65
C TYR A 147 -9.04 -7.87 20.60
N VAL A 148 -9.37 -9.11 21.00
CA VAL A 148 -9.88 -10.14 20.08
C VAL A 148 -11.21 -9.68 19.49
N ALA A 149 -12.17 -9.30 20.34
CA ALA A 149 -13.48 -8.84 19.91
C ALA A 149 -13.37 -7.59 19.01
N ALA A 150 -12.52 -6.63 19.38
CA ALA A 150 -12.31 -5.42 18.59
C ALA A 150 -11.63 -5.70 17.23
N ALA A 151 -10.61 -6.57 17.18
CA ALA A 151 -9.95 -6.95 15.93
C ALA A 151 -10.90 -7.73 15.02
N GLN A 152 -11.70 -8.64 15.57
CA GLN A 152 -12.75 -9.35 14.84
C GLN A 152 -13.76 -8.39 14.22
N ARG A 153 -14.23 -7.38 14.97
CA ARG A 153 -15.18 -6.37 14.46
C ARG A 153 -14.60 -5.58 13.28
N ILE A 154 -13.37 -5.10 13.42
CA ILE A 154 -12.66 -4.37 12.34
C ILE A 154 -12.53 -5.25 11.10
N ARG A 155 -12.08 -6.49 11.28
CA ARG A 155 -11.89 -7.45 10.19
C ARG A 155 -13.21 -7.80 9.50
N LYS A 156 -14.28 -8.07 10.25
CA LYS A 156 -15.61 -8.40 9.70
C LYS A 156 -16.13 -7.27 8.81
N ALA A 157 -15.91 -6.00 9.20
CA ALA A 157 -16.30 -4.85 8.39
C ALA A 157 -15.43 -4.64 7.14
N ALA A 158 -14.13 -4.97 7.22
CA ALA A 158 -13.18 -4.75 6.11
C ALA A 158 -13.15 -5.90 5.08
N LEU A 159 -13.46 -7.14 5.50
CA LEU A 159 -13.41 -8.33 4.63
C LEU A 159 -14.26 -8.21 3.36
N PRO A 160 -15.54 -7.78 3.42
CA PRO A 160 -16.35 -7.63 2.21
C PRO A 160 -15.72 -6.64 1.21
N LYS A 161 -15.25 -5.49 1.70
CA LYS A 161 -14.58 -4.46 0.87
C LYS A 161 -13.29 -5.00 0.24
N ARG A 162 -12.49 -5.74 1.00
CA ARG A 162 -11.27 -6.40 0.51
C ARG A 162 -11.61 -7.44 -0.55
N ASN A 163 -12.63 -8.26 -0.35
CA ASN A 163 -13.01 -9.31 -1.29
C ASN A 163 -13.50 -8.72 -2.62
N ILE A 164 -14.29 -7.64 -2.59
CA ILE A 164 -14.68 -6.91 -3.81
C ILE A 164 -13.44 -6.38 -4.56
N MET A 165 -12.48 -5.79 -3.84
CA MET A 165 -11.24 -5.31 -4.47
C MET A 165 -10.42 -6.46 -5.10
N VAL A 166 -10.31 -7.59 -4.41
CA VAL A 166 -9.59 -8.77 -4.90
C VAL A 166 -10.31 -9.38 -6.11
N ALA A 167 -11.64 -9.49 -6.07
CA ALA A 167 -12.45 -10.00 -7.16
C ALA A 167 -12.31 -9.10 -8.40
N LYS A 168 -12.45 -7.78 -8.24
CA LYS A 168 -12.24 -6.82 -9.33
C LYS A 168 -10.82 -6.86 -9.90
N TYR A 169 -9.83 -7.10 -9.04
CA TYR A 169 -8.45 -7.27 -9.49
C TYR A 169 -8.28 -8.57 -10.28
N SER A 170 -8.92 -9.66 -9.84
CA SER A 170 -8.66 -11.01 -10.38
C SER A 170 -9.55 -11.39 -11.57
N ALA A 171 -10.60 -10.63 -11.83
CA ALA A 171 -11.37 -10.65 -13.07
C ALA A 171 -10.48 -10.24 -14.26
#